data_AF-A0A6V7NZH1-F1
#
_entry.id   AF-A0A6V7NZH1-F1
#
_cell.length_a   1.000
_cell.length_b   1.000
_cell.length_c   1.000
_cell.angle_alpha   90.00
_cell.angle_beta   90.00
_cell.angle_gamma   90.00
#
_symmetry.space_group_name_H-M   'P 1'
#
loop_
_entity.id
_entity.type
_entity.pdbx_description
1 polymer ?
#
loop_
_entity_poly.entity_id
_entity_poly.type
_entity_poly.pdbx_seq_one_letter_code
_entity_poly.pdbx_strand_id
1 'polypeptide(L)'
;MLVPYYVGRAVISFVICRAEKLKRQFKHLYVVVSVPTKEQNDSFNQSYFRYGVVLGNPTFMPVRDPEMGFEKIVKIAHARGVCKQQDAITMMKNERIRAVQDMDVFIRVVTSIPGIDNHDANAAIGSIEAISKASKGLILENTDLSTDKAERIVMLEYVTGEIVLHIEVVQILLLIFSI
;
A
#
# COMPACT_ATOMS: atom_id res chain seq x y z
N MET A 1 10.20 -13.84 -20.51
CA MET A 1 10.81 -14.62 -21.60
C MET A 1 9.68 -15.19 -22.45
N LEU A 2 9.51 -14.70 -23.68
CA LEU A 2 8.45 -15.10 -24.62
C LEU A 2 9.04 -16.08 -25.63
N VAL A 3 8.41 -17.24 -25.81
CA VAL A 3 8.74 -18.19 -26.90
C VAL A 3 7.43 -18.64 -27.55
N PRO A 4 7.17 -18.34 -28.84
CA PRO A 4 5.95 -18.79 -29.51
C PRO A 4 6.18 -20.18 -30.13
N TYR A 5 5.30 -21.15 -29.86
CA TYR A 5 5.34 -22.46 -30.52
C TYR A 5 3.95 -22.88 -31.02
N TYR A 6 3.90 -23.41 -32.25
CA TYR A 6 2.72 -24.00 -32.89
C TYR A 6 2.31 -25.32 -32.20
N VAL A 7 1.00 -25.53 -32.07
CA VAL A 7 0.38 -26.44 -31.09
C VAL A 7 0.24 -27.88 -31.62
N GLY A 8 1.25 -28.70 -31.38
CA GLY A 8 1.11 -30.16 -31.32
C GLY A 8 0.89 -30.63 -29.87
N ARG A 9 0.29 -31.82 -29.65
CA ARG A 9 0.00 -32.38 -28.31
C ARG A 9 1.24 -32.44 -27.40
N ALA A 10 2.41 -32.71 -27.97
CA ALA A 10 3.70 -32.73 -27.28
C ALA A 10 4.14 -31.33 -26.77
N VAL A 11 3.77 -30.27 -27.47
CA VAL A 11 4.12 -28.88 -27.12
C VAL A 11 3.35 -28.43 -25.88
N ILE A 12 2.05 -28.76 -25.78
CA ILE A 12 1.22 -28.42 -24.61
C ILE A 12 1.78 -29.09 -23.35
N SER A 13 2.15 -30.36 -23.45
CA SER A 13 2.78 -31.12 -22.36
C SER A 13 4.08 -30.45 -21.88
N PHE A 14 4.93 -30.02 -22.81
CA PHE A 14 6.18 -29.33 -22.47
C PHE A 14 5.93 -28.00 -21.75
N VAL A 15 4.99 -27.19 -22.24
CA VAL A 15 4.63 -25.91 -21.64
C VAL A 15 4.13 -26.08 -20.21
N ILE A 16 3.25 -27.06 -19.96
CA ILE A 16 2.72 -27.34 -18.61
C ILE A 16 3.86 -27.76 -17.68
N CYS A 17 4.70 -28.72 -18.09
CA CYS A 17 5.85 -29.15 -17.28
C CYS A 17 6.83 -28.00 -16.98
N ARG A 18 7.06 -27.11 -17.94
CA ARG A 18 7.93 -25.94 -17.73
C ARG A 18 7.30 -24.95 -16.74
N ALA A 19 6.01 -24.68 -16.88
CA ALA A 19 5.27 -23.80 -15.99
C ALA A 19 5.25 -24.32 -14.54
N GLU A 20 5.07 -25.63 -14.36
CA GLU A 20 5.12 -26.31 -13.06
C GLU A 20 6.49 -26.18 -12.36
N LYS A 21 7.58 -26.17 -13.13
CA LYS A 21 8.92 -25.90 -12.57
C LYS A 21 9.08 -24.43 -12.20
N LEU A 22 8.62 -23.52 -13.05
CA LEU A 22 8.75 -22.08 -12.85
C LEU A 22 7.89 -21.56 -11.70
N LYS A 23 6.72 -22.16 -11.43
CA LYS A 23 5.82 -21.65 -10.38
C LYS A 23 6.46 -21.65 -8.98
N ARG A 24 7.46 -22.50 -8.75
CA ARG A 24 8.22 -22.54 -7.49
C ARG A 24 9.13 -21.33 -7.28
N GLN A 25 9.47 -20.62 -8.36
CA GLN A 25 10.40 -19.48 -8.34
C GLN A 25 9.69 -18.13 -8.25
N PHE A 26 8.39 -18.07 -8.56
CA PHE A 26 7.64 -16.82 -8.64
C PHE A 26 6.39 -16.90 -7.77
N LYS A 27 6.18 -15.90 -6.90
CA LYS A 27 4.94 -15.76 -6.11
C LYS A 27 3.69 -15.69 -7.00
N HIS A 28 3.82 -15.11 -8.19
CA HIS A 28 2.77 -15.03 -9.18
C HIS A 28 3.33 -15.36 -10.57
N LEU A 29 2.85 -16.45 -11.17
CA LEU A 29 3.24 -16.88 -12.52
C LEU A 29 2.03 -16.89 -13.44
N TYR A 30 2.17 -16.19 -14.55
CA TYR A 30 1.17 -16.07 -15.62
C TYR A 30 1.73 -16.67 -16.90
N VAL A 31 0.96 -17.53 -17.55
CA VAL A 31 1.35 -18.22 -18.79
C VAL A 31 0.34 -17.89 -19.88
N VAL A 32 0.74 -17.09 -20.85
CA VAL A 32 -0.08 -16.80 -22.04
C VAL A 32 0.13 -17.93 -23.06
N VAL A 33 -0.97 -18.52 -23.52
CA VAL A 33 -0.94 -19.63 -24.49
C VAL A 33 -1.79 -19.24 -25.70
N SER A 34 -1.18 -19.22 -26.88
CA SER A 34 -1.90 -18.98 -28.12
C SER A 34 -2.66 -20.23 -28.54
N VAL A 35 -4.00 -20.13 -28.62
CA VAL A 35 -4.96 -21.15 -29.04
C VAL A 35 -5.94 -20.54 -30.04
N PRO A 36 -5.49 -20.24 -31.28
CA PRO A 36 -6.32 -19.56 -32.28
C PRO A 36 -7.60 -20.30 -32.66
N THR A 37 -7.63 -21.64 -32.59
CA THR A 37 -8.80 -22.43 -32.98
C THR A 37 -9.50 -23.09 -31.78
N LYS A 38 -10.77 -23.45 -31.98
CA LYS A 38 -11.56 -24.15 -30.96
C LYS A 38 -10.95 -25.51 -30.63
N GLU A 39 -10.49 -26.25 -31.62
CA GLU A 39 -9.88 -27.57 -31.46
C GLU A 39 -8.59 -27.50 -30.63
N GLN A 40 -7.80 -26.45 -30.82
CA GLN A 40 -6.59 -26.21 -30.02
C GLN A 40 -6.94 -25.83 -28.58
N ASN A 41 -7.98 -25.02 -28.38
CA ASN A 41 -8.48 -24.69 -27.04
C ASN A 41 -9.03 -25.94 -26.32
N ASP A 42 -9.78 -26.79 -27.01
CA ASP A 42 -10.32 -28.04 -26.46
C ASP A 42 -9.18 -29.02 -26.10
N SER A 43 -8.18 -29.14 -26.97
CA SER A 43 -6.95 -29.93 -26.72
C SER A 43 -6.13 -29.39 -25.53
N PHE A 44 -6.03 -28.06 -25.41
CA PHE A 44 -5.41 -27.39 -24.28
C PHE A 44 -6.15 -27.68 -22.98
N ASN A 45 -7.48 -27.48 -22.95
CA ASN A 45 -8.32 -27.75 -21.79
C ASN A 45 -8.21 -29.21 -21.35
N GLN A 46 -8.31 -30.16 -22.29
CA GLN A 46 -8.14 -31.58 -21.99
C GLN A 46 -6.77 -31.86 -21.34
N SER A 47 -5.70 -31.26 -21.85
CA SER A 47 -4.35 -31.43 -21.31
C SER A 47 -4.21 -30.77 -19.94
N TYR A 48 -4.75 -29.56 -19.76
CA TYR A 48 -4.76 -28.81 -18.51
C TYR A 48 -5.38 -29.64 -17.36
N PHE A 49 -6.56 -30.23 -17.61
CA PHE A 49 -7.22 -31.10 -16.63
C PHE A 49 -6.46 -32.40 -16.37
N ARG A 50 -5.90 -33.03 -17.42
CA ARG A 50 -5.11 -34.27 -17.27
C ARG A 50 -3.89 -34.10 -16.37
N TYR A 51 -3.22 -32.95 -16.44
CA TYR A 51 -2.02 -32.68 -15.65
C TYR A 51 -2.31 -32.27 -14.20
N GLY A 52 -3.57 -32.19 -13.78
CA GLY A 52 -3.94 -31.88 -12.40
C GLY A 52 -3.40 -30.52 -11.95
N VAL A 53 -3.25 -29.57 -12.89
CA VAL A 53 -2.78 -28.23 -12.57
C VAL A 53 -3.77 -27.59 -11.61
N VAL A 54 -3.29 -27.15 -10.45
CA VAL A 54 -4.12 -26.41 -9.49
C VAL A 54 -4.61 -25.15 -10.16
N LEU A 55 -5.93 -24.94 -10.15
CA LEU A 55 -6.57 -23.77 -10.73
C LEU A 55 -5.92 -22.49 -10.18
N GLY A 56 -5.40 -21.66 -11.09
CA GLY A 56 -4.71 -20.41 -10.75
C GLY A 56 -3.26 -20.57 -10.26
N ASN A 57 -2.67 -21.76 -10.27
CA ASN A 57 -1.26 -21.97 -9.86
C ASN A 57 -0.50 -23.01 -10.73
N PRO A 58 0.03 -22.59 -11.89
CA PRO A 58 0.09 -21.21 -12.40
C PRO A 58 -1.16 -20.78 -13.18
N THR A 59 -1.34 -19.46 -13.35
CA THR A 59 -2.49 -18.92 -14.10
C THR A 59 -2.22 -19.00 -15.60
N PHE A 60 -2.91 -19.90 -16.28
CA PHE A 60 -2.89 -20.01 -17.74
C PHE A 60 -3.94 -19.09 -18.37
N MET A 61 -3.55 -18.41 -19.45
CA MET A 61 -4.41 -17.50 -20.20
C MET A 61 -4.40 -17.91 -21.67
N PRO A 62 -5.39 -18.71 -22.11
CA PRO A 62 -5.60 -18.92 -23.54
C PRO A 62 -5.93 -17.59 -24.22
N VAL A 63 -5.32 -17.35 -25.38
CA VAL A 63 -5.55 -16.19 -26.25
C VAL A 63 -5.65 -16.64 -27.70
N ARG A 64 -6.44 -15.94 -28.51
CA ARG A 64 -6.63 -16.32 -29.92
C ARG A 64 -5.47 -15.88 -30.80
N ASP A 65 -4.84 -14.78 -30.42
CA ASP A 65 -3.82 -14.12 -31.22
C ASP A 65 -2.81 -13.41 -30.30
N PRO A 66 -1.64 -13.01 -30.85
CA PRO A 66 -0.62 -12.32 -30.08
C PRO A 66 -1.04 -10.96 -29.53
N GLU A 67 -1.95 -10.24 -30.20
CA GLU A 67 -2.41 -8.91 -29.77
C GLU A 67 -3.20 -9.00 -28.47
N MET A 68 -4.15 -9.94 -28.40
CA MET A 68 -4.86 -10.29 -27.18
C MET A 68 -3.91 -10.77 -26.07
N GLY A 69 -2.87 -11.52 -26.45
CA GLY A 69 -1.79 -11.91 -25.55
C GLY A 69 -1.09 -10.71 -24.92
N PHE A 70 -0.67 -9.76 -25.75
CA PHE A 70 -0.02 -8.53 -25.33
C PHE A 70 -0.93 -7.68 -24.44
N GLU A 71 -2.19 -7.49 -24.83
CA GLU A 71 -3.19 -6.75 -24.05
C GLU A 71 -3.33 -7.31 -22.63
N LYS A 72 -3.45 -8.64 -22.49
CA LYS A 72 -3.52 -9.30 -21.17
C LYS A 72 -2.26 -9.08 -20.34
N ILE A 73 -1.08 -9.16 -20.97
CA ILE A 73 0.20 -8.91 -20.29
C ILE A 73 0.26 -7.48 -19.75
N VAL A 74 -0.10 -6.50 -20.57
CA VAL A 74 -0.10 -5.08 -20.18
C VAL A 74 -1.08 -4.83 -19.03
N LYS A 75 -2.30 -5.37 -19.13
CA LYS A 75 -3.31 -5.23 -18.07
C LYS A 75 -2.85 -5.80 -16.73
N ILE A 76 -2.21 -6.98 -16.74
CA ILE A 76 -1.67 -7.59 -15.52
C ILE A 76 -0.51 -6.77 -14.96
N ALA A 77 0.42 -6.36 -15.81
CA ALA A 77 1.56 -5.54 -15.40
C ALA A 77 1.09 -4.23 -14.76
N HIS A 78 0.13 -3.54 -15.38
CA HIS A 78 -0.47 -2.32 -14.87
C HIS A 78 -1.16 -2.54 -13.53
N ALA A 79 -2.09 -3.51 -13.44
CA ALA A 79 -2.80 -3.80 -12.20
C ALA A 79 -1.83 -4.12 -11.04
N ARG A 80 -0.78 -4.90 -11.31
CA ARG A 80 0.25 -5.21 -10.32
C ARG A 80 1.09 -3.99 -9.95
N GLY A 81 1.40 -3.13 -10.91
CA GLY A 81 2.08 -1.86 -10.68
C GLY A 81 1.28 -0.98 -9.72
N VAL A 82 0.00 -0.77 -10.00
CA VAL A 82 -0.92 0.00 -9.15
C VAL A 82 -1.01 -0.59 -7.74
N CYS A 83 -1.21 -1.91 -7.60
CA CYS A 83 -1.26 -2.54 -6.28
C CYS A 83 0.05 -2.33 -5.49
N LYS A 84 1.21 -2.53 -6.14
CA LYS A 84 2.51 -2.32 -5.49
C LYS A 84 2.72 -0.87 -5.08
N GLN A 85 2.31 0.08 -5.90
CA GLN A 85 2.37 1.50 -5.58
C GLN A 85 1.50 1.81 -4.36
N GLN A 86 0.28 1.28 -4.31
CA GLN A 86 -0.62 1.47 -3.18
C GLN A 86 -0.08 0.84 -1.89
N ASP A 87 0.50 -0.35 -1.98
CA ASP A 87 1.17 -1.01 -0.86
C ASP A 87 2.31 -0.14 -0.32
N ALA A 88 3.14 0.43 -1.21
CA ALA A 88 4.22 1.32 -0.82
C ALA A 88 3.71 2.62 -0.17
N ILE A 89 2.68 3.26 -0.74
CA ILE A 89 2.06 4.46 -0.16
C ILE A 89 1.51 4.16 1.24
N THR A 90 0.84 3.02 1.40
CA THR A 90 0.26 2.60 2.67
C THR A 90 1.34 2.31 3.71
N MET A 91 2.43 1.64 3.30
CA MET A 91 3.60 1.41 4.16
C MET A 91 4.23 2.73 4.62
N MET A 92 4.49 3.66 3.70
CA MET A 92 5.04 4.98 4.04
C MET A 92 4.12 5.81 4.94
N LYS A 93 2.80 5.69 4.78
CA LYS A 93 1.82 6.34 5.67
C LYS A 93 1.92 5.76 7.08
N ASN A 94 1.99 4.43 7.19
CA ASN A 94 2.12 3.74 8.48
C ASN A 94 3.45 4.04 9.18
N GLU A 95 4.55 4.13 8.44
CA GLU A 95 5.85 4.52 8.97
C GLU A 95 5.84 5.96 9.51
N ARG A 96 5.23 6.90 8.77
CA ARG A 96 5.04 8.27 9.25
C ARG A 96 4.22 8.34 10.54
N ILE A 97 3.11 7.60 10.61
CA ILE A 97 2.29 7.52 11.84
C ILE A 97 3.12 6.96 13.00
N ARG A 98 3.87 5.88 12.79
CA ARG A 98 4.72 5.31 13.84
C ARG A 98 5.82 6.27 14.29
N ALA A 99 6.41 7.02 13.36
CA ALA A 99 7.48 7.98 13.69
C ALA A 99 7.00 9.11 14.61
N VAL A 100 5.73 9.53 14.51
CA VAL A 100 5.15 10.58 15.37
C VAL A 100 4.52 10.05 16.65
N GLN A 101 4.38 8.72 16.78
CA GLN A 101 3.87 8.05 17.98
C GLN A 101 4.97 7.78 19.02
N ASP A 102 6.24 8.03 18.69
CA ASP A 102 7.35 7.90 19.64
C ASP A 102 7.18 8.91 20.79
N MET A 103 7.33 8.44 22.03
CA MET A 103 7.20 9.27 23.22
C MET A 103 8.23 10.41 23.24
N ASP A 104 9.44 10.18 22.70
CA ASP A 104 10.47 11.23 22.61
C ASP A 104 10.07 12.33 21.62
N VAL A 105 9.32 11.99 20.57
CA VAL A 105 8.76 12.96 19.62
C VAL A 105 7.58 13.70 20.25
N PHE A 106 6.72 12.99 20.96
CA PHE A 106 5.63 13.58 21.75
C PHE A 106 6.15 14.60 22.77
N ILE A 107 7.11 14.24 23.62
CA ILE A 107 7.70 15.15 24.62
C ILE A 107 8.30 16.39 23.95
N ARG A 108 9.06 16.22 22.84
CA ARG A 108 9.62 17.36 22.08
C ARG A 108 8.55 18.31 21.54
N VAL A 109 7.46 17.77 20.99
CA VAL A 109 6.37 18.59 20.47
C VAL A 109 5.65 19.33 21.61
N VAL A 110 5.34 18.65 22.71
CA VAL A 110 4.61 19.25 23.84
C VAL A 110 5.43 20.30 24.57
N THR A 111 6.74 20.08 24.73
CA THR A 111 7.68 21.05 25.34
C THR A 111 8.01 22.24 24.45
N SER A 112 7.71 22.16 23.14
CA SER A 112 7.82 23.32 22.24
C SER A 112 6.72 24.37 22.48
N ILE A 113 5.66 24.00 23.21
CA ILE A 113 4.61 24.90 23.66
C ILE A 113 5.19 25.83 24.74
N PRO A 114 5.18 27.16 24.53
CA PRO A 114 5.75 28.09 25.50
C PRO A 114 5.13 27.93 26.89
N GLY A 115 5.98 27.73 27.91
CA GLY A 115 5.53 27.56 29.29
C GLY A 115 5.09 26.15 29.68
N ILE A 116 5.32 25.16 28.82
CA ILE A 116 5.19 23.72 29.11
C ILE A 116 6.59 23.09 29.22
N ASP A 117 6.87 22.41 30.32
CA ASP A 117 8.16 21.74 30.55
C ASP A 117 8.06 20.20 30.38
N ASN A 118 9.19 19.50 30.56
CA ASN A 118 9.24 18.04 30.41
C ASN A 118 8.37 17.29 31.43
N HIS A 119 8.20 17.84 32.63
CA HIS A 119 7.37 17.24 33.66
C HIS A 119 5.90 17.36 33.27
N ASP A 120 5.50 18.56 32.83
CA ASP A 120 4.17 18.82 32.29
C ASP A 120 3.85 17.92 31.07
N ALA A 121 4.83 17.75 30.15
CA ALA A 121 4.66 16.94 28.95
C ALA A 121 4.46 15.45 29.28
N ASN A 122 5.18 14.93 30.26
CA ASN A 122 5.00 13.55 30.74
C ASN A 122 3.68 13.36 31.50
N ALA A 123 3.15 14.43 32.10
CA ALA A 123 1.83 14.42 32.76
C ALA A 123 0.67 14.63 31.78
N ALA A 124 0.95 14.92 30.50
CA ALA A 124 -0.07 15.21 29.48
C ALA A 124 -0.66 13.94 28.83
N ILE A 125 -1.79 14.10 28.14
CA ILE A 125 -2.54 12.99 27.51
C ILE A 125 -1.68 12.34 26.42
N GLY A 126 -1.46 11.03 26.53
CA GLY A 126 -0.35 10.26 25.93
C GLY A 126 -0.23 10.14 24.39
N SER A 127 -0.78 11.06 23.60
CA SER A 127 -0.43 11.21 22.18
C SER A 127 -0.68 12.63 21.66
N ILE A 128 0.06 13.02 20.60
CA ILE A 128 -0.09 14.34 19.95
C ILE A 128 -1.53 14.54 19.45
N GLU A 129 -2.14 13.49 18.87
CA GLU A 129 -3.52 13.53 18.39
C GLU A 129 -4.55 13.68 19.52
N ALA A 130 -4.28 13.07 20.69
CA ALA A 130 -5.16 13.19 21.83
C ALA A 130 -5.12 14.61 22.41
N ILE A 131 -3.93 15.20 22.52
CA ILE A 131 -3.76 16.59 22.95
C ILE A 131 -4.39 17.56 21.96
N SER A 132 -4.22 17.35 20.65
CA SER A 132 -4.77 18.25 19.63
C SER A 132 -6.29 18.28 19.57
N LYS A 133 -6.98 17.32 20.21
CA LYS A 133 -8.45 17.24 20.28
C LYS A 133 -8.98 17.37 21.71
N ALA A 134 -8.08 17.52 22.69
CA ALA A 134 -8.46 17.56 24.09
C ALA A 134 -9.04 18.93 24.43
N SER A 135 -10.22 18.94 25.06
CA SER A 135 -10.78 20.17 25.60
C SER A 135 -10.02 20.60 26.87
N LYS A 136 -10.08 21.90 27.20
CA LYS A 136 -9.49 22.44 28.44
C LYS A 136 -9.94 21.66 29.68
N GLY A 137 -11.23 21.30 29.74
CA GLY A 137 -11.79 20.51 30.84
C GLY A 137 -11.20 19.10 30.91
N LEU A 138 -11.05 18.42 29.78
CA LEU A 138 -10.47 17.07 29.71
C LEU A 138 -9.00 17.06 30.13
N ILE A 139 -8.24 18.10 29.79
CA ILE A 139 -6.85 18.24 30.21
C ILE A 139 -6.77 18.43 31.73
N LEU A 140 -7.58 19.32 32.30
CA LEU A 140 -7.57 19.60 33.75
C LEU A 140 -8.09 18.43 34.60
N GLU A 141 -8.97 17.59 34.05
CA GLU A 141 -9.51 16.42 34.75
C GLU A 141 -8.50 15.25 34.81
N ASN A 142 -7.66 15.11 33.79
CA ASN A 142 -6.77 13.96 33.64
C ASN A 142 -5.29 14.27 33.92
N THR A 143 -4.94 15.53 34.20
CA THR A 143 -3.56 15.99 34.38
C THR A 143 -3.46 17.00 35.53
N ASP A 144 -2.30 17.09 36.18
CA ASP A 144 -2.03 18.08 37.24
C ASP A 144 -1.62 19.47 36.69
N LEU A 145 -1.95 19.75 35.42
CA LEU A 145 -1.60 21.02 34.77
C LEU A 145 -2.42 22.18 35.34
N SER A 146 -1.80 23.36 35.44
CA SER A 146 -2.52 24.57 35.83
C SER A 146 -3.48 25.03 34.74
N THR A 147 -4.52 25.78 35.12
CA THR A 147 -5.50 26.37 34.21
C THR A 147 -4.84 27.14 33.06
N ASP A 148 -3.79 27.90 33.34
CA ASP A 148 -3.05 28.68 32.34
C ASP A 148 -2.26 27.79 31.38
N LYS A 149 -1.68 26.68 31.87
CA LYS A 149 -0.96 25.72 31.03
C LYS A 149 -1.93 24.94 30.14
N ALA A 150 -3.05 24.47 30.69
CA ALA A 150 -4.11 23.81 29.91
C ALA A 150 -4.69 24.74 28.83
N GLU A 151 -4.86 26.03 29.15
CA GLU A 151 -5.32 27.03 28.18
C GLU A 151 -4.30 27.28 27.07
N ARG A 152 -2.99 27.32 27.38
CA ARG A 152 -1.95 27.43 26.34
C ARG A 152 -1.92 26.23 25.40
N ILE A 153 -2.17 25.03 25.90
CA ILE A 153 -2.26 23.81 25.08
C ILE A 153 -3.47 23.89 24.13
N VAL A 154 -4.62 24.35 24.60
CA VAL A 154 -5.85 24.48 23.78
C VAL A 154 -5.79 25.69 22.83
N MET A 155 -5.17 26.80 23.24
CA MET A 155 -4.99 28.00 22.42
C MET A 155 -4.11 27.76 21.19
N LEU A 156 -3.22 26.77 21.26
CA LEU A 156 -2.49 26.34 20.07
C LEU A 156 -3.40 25.76 19.01
N GLU A 157 -4.56 25.18 19.32
CA GLU A 157 -5.55 24.72 18.33
C GLU A 157 -6.10 25.90 17.49
N TYR A 158 -6.25 27.09 18.09
CA TYR A 158 -6.73 28.29 17.41
C TYR A 158 -5.66 28.98 16.54
N VAL A 159 -4.39 29.01 16.99
CA VAL A 159 -3.28 29.56 16.20
C VAL A 159 -2.80 28.55 15.14
N THR A 160 -2.90 27.26 15.43
CA THR A 160 -2.63 26.19 14.47
C THR A 160 -3.77 25.99 13.48
N GLY A 161 -4.99 26.51 13.66
CA GLY A 161 -5.97 26.56 12.57
C GLY A 161 -5.44 27.32 11.34
N GLU A 162 -4.73 28.44 11.55
CA GLU A 162 -4.07 29.20 10.48
C GLU A 162 -2.73 28.59 10.05
N ILE A 163 -1.96 27.99 10.97
CA ILE A 163 -0.67 27.37 10.65
C ILE A 163 -0.83 25.97 10.04
N VAL A 164 -1.87 25.21 10.37
CA VAL A 164 -2.25 23.93 9.75
C VAL A 164 -2.80 24.19 8.36
N LEU A 165 -3.55 25.27 8.13
CA LEU A 165 -3.80 25.73 6.75
C LEU A 165 -2.49 26.03 6.03
N HIS A 166 -1.50 26.64 6.68
CA HIS A 166 -0.19 26.89 6.07
C HIS A 166 0.63 25.62 5.83
N ILE A 167 0.58 24.62 6.72
CA ILE A 167 1.30 23.34 6.60
C ILE A 167 0.59 22.42 5.59
N GLU A 168 -0.75 22.39 5.56
CA GLU A 168 -1.53 21.69 4.55
C GLU A 168 -1.36 22.36 3.18
N VAL A 169 -1.37 23.69 3.08
CA VAL A 169 -1.08 24.42 1.82
C VAL A 169 0.36 24.20 1.37
N VAL A 170 1.35 24.15 2.27
CA VAL A 170 2.75 23.85 1.94
C VAL A 170 2.93 22.38 1.54
N GLN A 171 2.25 21.43 2.21
CA GLN A 171 2.24 20.02 1.82
C GLN A 171 1.49 19.77 0.50
N ILE A 172 0.42 20.50 0.21
CA ILE A 172 -0.32 20.47 -1.06
C ILE A 172 0.53 21.12 -2.18
N LEU A 173 1.22 22.24 -1.93
CA LEU A 173 2.15 22.84 -2.91
C LEU A 173 3.34 21.89 -3.20
N LEU A 174 3.94 21.26 -2.19
CA LEU A 174 5.01 20.27 -2.37
C LEU A 174 4.54 19.04 -3.16
N LEU A 175 3.26 18.66 -3.03
CA LEU A 175 2.65 17.59 -3.83
C LEU A 175 2.42 18.01 -5.29
N ILE A 176 2.10 19.28 -5.56
CA ILE A 176 1.84 19.82 -6.91
C ILE A 176 3.15 20.06 -7.69
N PHE A 177 4.25 20.47 -7.03
CA PHE A 177 5.55 20.70 -7.67
C PHE A 177 6.43 19.45 -7.83
N SER A 178 5.96 18.26 -7.41
CA SER A 178 6.71 16.99 -7.49
C SER A 178 6.08 15.95 -8.43
N ILE A 179 5.13 16.35 -9.28
CA ILE A 179 4.59 15.57 -10.42
C ILE A 179 5.11 16.21 -11.71
#